data_AF-A0A3L6E7A8-F1
#
_entry.id   AF-A0A3L6E7A8-F1
#
_cell.length_a   1.000
_cell.length_b   1.000
_cell.length_c   1.000
_cell.angle_alpha   90.00
_cell.angle_beta   90.00
_cell.angle_gamma   90.00
#
_symmetry.space_group_name_H-M   'P 1'
#
loop_
_entity.id
_entity.type
_entity.pdbx_description
1 polymer ?
#
loop_
_entity_poly.entity_id
_entity_poly.type
_entity_poly.pdbx_seq_one_letter_code
_entity_poly.pdbx_strand_id
1 'polypeptide(L)'
;MLAATLKIVVGSHIWLEDKDLVWIDGEVFRTEGQNVHVHTTNGKTVTVSISDIHPKDTEVPSDGIDDMTRLSYLHEPGVLNNLAVRYAKNIIYTYTGNILIAINPFQSLPHLSEPRTMEKYKGANFGELDPHVFAIADVSYRQMMNEGKSNSILVSGESGAGKTETTKMLMRYLAFLGGRSKTGGRTVEQQVLESNPVLEAFGNAKTVRNNNSSRFGKFVEIQFDKSGKISGAAIRTYLLERSRVCQINSPERNYHCFYFLCAAPLEDIKSYKLGDPSSFHYLNQSTCIKLDEISDAKEYLATRSAMNTVGITEQEQEAIFRVVAAVLHLGNISFVKGREADSSVIKDEKARFHLNATAELLMCDCGNLENALIKRKINTPEGVITTTVDPNSATVSRDGLAKQIYSQLFDWLVNRLNASIGHDTSSDRLIGVLDIYGFESFKTNSFEQLCINFTNEKLQQHFNQNVFKMEQEEYNREQIDWSYIEFVDNQDVLDLIEKKPGGIIALLDEAWNNKRFCKPKLSRTAFTIQHYAGEVTYQSDQFLDKNRDYVVVEHQELLNASKCSFVSGLFPSVLEENTKASKSSIATRFKVSFSYLIITPAILYQVDWRKKILTKVPFFST
;
A
#
# COMPACT_ATOMS: atom_id res chain seq x y z
N MET A 1 -31.59 4.93 -24.17
CA MET A 1 -32.96 4.41 -23.90
C MET A 1 -33.49 5.07 -22.63
N LEU A 2 -34.70 5.62 -22.63
CA LEU A 2 -35.40 6.01 -21.39
C LEU A 2 -35.46 4.76 -20.49
N ALA A 3 -34.93 4.83 -19.27
CA ALA A 3 -35.04 3.75 -18.29
C ALA A 3 -36.51 3.34 -18.19
N ALA A 4 -36.82 2.09 -18.54
CA ALA A 4 -38.15 1.54 -18.35
C ALA A 4 -38.49 1.74 -16.87
N THR A 5 -39.47 2.61 -16.59
CA THR A 5 -39.87 2.92 -15.22
C THR A 5 -40.49 1.65 -14.68
N LEU A 6 -39.74 0.94 -13.82
CA LEU A 6 -40.21 -0.30 -13.21
C LEU A 6 -41.52 -0.03 -12.49
N LYS A 7 -42.57 -0.73 -12.92
CA LYS A 7 -43.94 -0.49 -12.45
C LYS A 7 -44.13 -1.25 -11.15
N ILE A 8 -43.89 -0.57 -10.03
CA ILE A 8 -44.07 -1.13 -8.69
C ILE A 8 -45.57 -1.25 -8.41
N VAL A 9 -46.02 -2.45 -8.07
CA VAL A 9 -47.44 -2.79 -7.82
C VAL A 9 -47.58 -3.55 -6.51
N VAL A 10 -48.82 -3.74 -6.06
CA VAL A 10 -49.10 -4.64 -4.92
C VAL A 10 -48.59 -6.05 -5.23
N GLY A 11 -47.85 -6.65 -4.30
CA GLY A 11 -47.12 -7.92 -4.45
C GLY A 11 -45.67 -7.77 -4.92
N SER A 12 -45.23 -6.57 -5.32
CA SER A 12 -43.84 -6.34 -5.70
C SER A 12 -42.92 -6.49 -4.49
N HIS A 13 -41.83 -7.22 -4.66
CA HIS A 13 -40.74 -7.30 -3.69
C HIS A 13 -39.75 -6.17 -3.97
N ILE A 14 -39.37 -5.43 -2.92
CA ILE A 14 -38.55 -4.23 -3.02
C ILE A 14 -37.49 -4.20 -1.92
N TRP A 15 -36.48 -3.37 -2.12
CA TRP A 15 -35.49 -2.92 -1.16
C TRP A 15 -35.78 -1.48 -0.73
N LEU A 16 -35.59 -1.19 0.55
CA LEU A 16 -35.70 0.14 1.14
C LEU A 16 -34.53 0.40 2.09
N GLU A 17 -34.16 1.67 2.27
CA GLU A 17 -33.11 2.04 3.21
C GLU A 17 -33.51 1.73 4.65
N ASP A 18 -32.58 1.18 5.42
CA ASP A 18 -32.73 0.93 6.86
C ASP A 18 -31.53 1.51 7.62
N LYS A 19 -31.79 2.09 8.79
CA LYS A 19 -30.74 2.71 9.62
C LYS A 19 -29.76 1.69 10.18
N ASP A 20 -30.26 0.49 10.45
CA ASP A 20 -29.57 -0.61 11.10
C ASP A 20 -29.25 -1.78 10.14
N LEU A 21 -29.71 -1.79 8.89
CA LEU A 21 -29.33 -2.83 7.92
C LEU A 21 -28.70 -2.26 6.65
N VAL A 22 -28.63 -0.92 6.52
CA VAL A 22 -28.43 -0.17 5.27
C VAL A 22 -29.57 -0.39 4.29
N TRP A 23 -29.90 -1.65 3.99
CA TRP A 23 -31.02 -2.06 3.14
C TRP A 23 -31.81 -3.17 3.80
N ILE A 24 -33.14 -3.10 3.73
CA ILE A 24 -34.06 -4.15 4.13
C ILE A 24 -35.03 -4.45 2.99
N ASP A 25 -35.40 -5.71 2.82
CA ASP A 25 -36.41 -6.09 1.85
C ASP A 25 -37.82 -6.11 2.43
N GLY A 26 -38.81 -6.01 1.53
CA GLY A 26 -40.20 -6.13 1.90
C GLY A 26 -41.11 -6.30 0.70
N GLU A 27 -42.38 -6.57 0.99
CA GLU A 27 -43.43 -6.74 0.01
C GLU A 27 -44.41 -5.55 0.06
N VAL A 28 -44.68 -4.98 -1.11
CA VAL A 28 -45.66 -3.90 -1.26
C VAL A 28 -47.07 -4.47 -1.11
N PHE A 29 -47.82 -4.05 -0.09
CA PHE A 29 -49.20 -4.51 0.12
C PHE A 29 -50.25 -3.45 -0.24
N ARG A 30 -49.84 -2.18 -0.38
CA ARG A 30 -50.74 -1.08 -0.76
C ARG A 30 -49.98 0.04 -1.46
N THR A 31 -50.61 0.65 -2.46
CA THR A 31 -50.09 1.81 -3.18
C THR A 31 -51.08 2.98 -3.08
N GLU A 32 -50.57 4.19 -2.78
CA GLU A 32 -51.35 5.43 -2.64
C GLU A 32 -50.62 6.58 -3.33
N GLY A 33 -50.94 6.83 -4.60
CA GLY A 33 -50.28 7.89 -5.38
C GLY A 33 -48.77 7.62 -5.55
N GLN A 34 -47.93 8.48 -4.97
CA GLN A 34 -46.47 8.33 -4.97
C GLN A 34 -45.94 7.55 -3.76
N ASN A 35 -46.80 7.21 -2.81
CA ASN A 35 -46.42 6.46 -1.61
C ASN A 35 -46.77 4.99 -1.77
N VAL A 36 -45.91 4.12 -1.25
CA VAL A 36 -46.18 2.69 -1.12
C VAL A 36 -46.06 2.26 0.33
N HIS A 37 -46.94 1.34 0.73
CA HIS A 37 -46.88 0.71 2.04
C HIS A 37 -46.31 -0.68 1.89
N VAL A 38 -45.29 -0.97 2.70
CA VAL A 38 -44.45 -2.17 2.58
C VAL A 38 -44.47 -2.92 3.90
N HIS A 39 -44.67 -4.24 3.83
CA HIS A 39 -44.37 -5.15 4.92
C HIS A 39 -42.92 -5.58 4.79
N THR A 40 -42.08 -5.07 5.69
CA THR A 40 -40.65 -5.39 5.73
C THR A 40 -40.40 -6.74 6.37
N THR A 41 -39.28 -7.38 6.06
CA THR A 41 -38.92 -8.69 6.61
C THR A 41 -38.67 -8.70 8.12
N ASN A 42 -38.44 -7.54 8.74
CA ASN A 42 -38.36 -7.40 10.20
C ASN A 42 -39.74 -7.27 10.88
N GLY A 43 -40.83 -7.42 10.14
CA GLY A 43 -42.21 -7.37 10.63
C GLY A 43 -42.79 -5.97 10.79
N LYS A 44 -42.05 -4.92 10.45
CA LYS A 44 -42.55 -3.53 10.46
C LYS A 44 -43.30 -3.20 9.19
N THR A 45 -44.31 -2.34 9.32
CA THR A 45 -44.99 -1.69 8.19
C THR A 45 -44.42 -0.28 8.03
N VAL A 46 -43.96 0.04 6.84
CA VAL A 46 -43.38 1.34 6.50
C VAL A 46 -44.09 1.95 5.31
N THR A 47 -44.17 3.28 5.27
CA THR A 47 -44.69 4.03 4.12
C THR A 47 -43.53 4.83 3.54
N VAL A 48 -43.24 4.60 2.27
CA VAL A 48 -42.08 5.18 1.58
C VAL A 48 -42.48 5.68 0.20
N SER A 49 -41.74 6.65 -0.33
CA SER A 49 -41.94 7.14 -1.69
C SER A 49 -41.46 6.10 -2.71
N ILE A 50 -42.12 6.01 -3.87
CA ILE A 50 -41.67 5.19 -5.00
C ILE A 50 -40.25 5.58 -5.45
N SER A 51 -39.85 6.84 -5.25
CA SER A 51 -38.49 7.32 -5.58
C SER A 51 -37.39 6.73 -4.70
N ASP A 52 -37.75 6.23 -3.51
CA ASP A 52 -36.80 5.86 -2.44
C ASP A 52 -36.68 4.34 -2.28
N ILE A 53 -37.19 3.58 -3.27
CA ILE A 53 -37.20 2.12 -3.26
C ILE A 53 -36.57 1.54 -4.52
N HIS A 54 -36.00 0.35 -4.38
CA HIS A 54 -35.42 -0.40 -5.49
C HIS A 54 -36.14 -1.75 -5.64
N PRO A 55 -36.35 -2.25 -6.86
CA PRO A 55 -36.96 -3.57 -7.05
C PRO A 55 -36.06 -4.69 -6.51
N LYS A 56 -36.65 -5.75 -5.94
CA LYS A 56 -35.91 -6.93 -5.53
C LYS A 56 -36.09 -8.04 -6.56
N ASP A 57 -34.98 -8.59 -7.02
CA ASP A 57 -34.97 -9.77 -7.88
C ASP A 57 -35.25 -11.02 -7.03
N THR A 58 -36.36 -11.69 -7.30
CA THR A 58 -36.80 -12.92 -6.62
C THR A 58 -36.34 -14.20 -7.33
N GLU A 59 -35.75 -14.09 -8.51
CA GLU A 59 -35.30 -15.23 -9.33
C GLU A 59 -33.80 -15.54 -9.13
N VAL A 60 -33.11 -14.77 -8.29
CA VAL A 60 -31.70 -15.00 -7.92
C VAL A 60 -31.55 -16.39 -7.26
N PRO A 61 -30.61 -17.23 -7.73
CA PRO A 61 -30.35 -18.54 -7.12
C PRO A 61 -30.01 -18.42 -5.63
N SER A 62 -30.27 -19.49 -4.87
CA SER A 62 -29.99 -19.49 -3.43
C SER A 62 -28.51 -19.30 -3.08
N ASP A 63 -27.59 -19.63 -3.99
CA ASP A 63 -26.14 -19.43 -3.84
C ASP A 63 -25.67 -18.07 -4.37
N GLY A 64 -26.59 -17.20 -4.81
CA GLY A 64 -26.27 -15.99 -5.55
C GLY A 64 -25.83 -16.29 -6.99
N ILE A 65 -25.36 -15.24 -7.66
CA ILE A 65 -24.88 -15.27 -9.04
C ILE A 65 -23.38 -15.04 -9.07
N ASP A 66 -22.69 -15.82 -9.90
CA ASP A 66 -21.25 -15.77 -10.09
C ASP A 66 -20.76 -14.49 -10.76
N ASP A 67 -21.48 -13.97 -11.75
CA ASP A 67 -21.22 -12.68 -12.40
C ASP A 67 -22.40 -11.72 -12.21
N MET A 68 -22.15 -10.63 -11.50
CA MET A 68 -23.17 -9.64 -11.17
C MET A 68 -23.66 -8.83 -12.38
N THR A 69 -23.02 -8.92 -13.54
CA THR A 69 -23.57 -8.37 -14.80
C THR A 69 -24.88 -9.05 -15.22
N ARG A 70 -25.17 -10.24 -14.67
CA ARG A 70 -26.40 -11.00 -14.92
C ARG A 70 -27.54 -10.68 -13.95
N LEU A 71 -27.34 -9.77 -12.99
CA LEU A 71 -28.43 -9.31 -12.12
C LEU A 71 -29.49 -8.56 -12.94
N SER A 72 -30.76 -8.86 -12.69
CA SER A 72 -31.88 -8.13 -13.35
C SER A 72 -31.86 -6.64 -13.01
N TYR A 73 -31.43 -6.31 -11.79
CA TYR A 73 -31.32 -4.95 -11.30
C TYR A 73 -29.93 -4.70 -10.71
N LEU A 74 -29.12 -3.91 -11.43
CA LEU A 74 -27.78 -3.53 -10.99
C LEU A 74 -27.82 -2.24 -10.15
N HIS A 75 -28.34 -2.34 -8.94
CA HIS A 75 -28.33 -1.28 -7.93
C HIS A 75 -27.63 -1.76 -6.65
N GLU A 76 -27.27 -0.83 -5.78
CA GLU A 76 -26.52 -1.11 -4.55
C GLU A 76 -27.11 -2.24 -3.68
N PRO A 77 -28.42 -2.29 -3.36
CA PRO A 77 -28.95 -3.39 -2.54
C PRO A 77 -28.83 -4.78 -3.19
N GLY A 78 -28.96 -4.88 -4.52
CA GLY A 78 -28.88 -6.16 -5.24
C GLY A 78 -27.45 -6.70 -5.25
N VAL A 79 -26.48 -5.81 -5.50
CA VAL A 79 -25.05 -6.13 -5.43
C VAL A 79 -24.66 -6.56 -4.02
N LEU A 80 -25.04 -5.80 -2.99
CA LEU A 80 -24.71 -6.12 -1.61
C LEU A 80 -25.35 -7.43 -1.16
N ASN A 81 -26.61 -7.68 -1.51
CA ASN A 81 -27.30 -8.93 -1.19
C ASN A 81 -26.64 -10.14 -1.87
N ASN A 82 -26.26 -10.03 -3.15
CA ASN A 82 -25.58 -11.12 -3.86
C ASN A 82 -24.25 -11.49 -3.18
N LEU A 83 -23.44 -10.48 -2.84
CA LEU A 83 -22.19 -10.67 -2.13
C LEU A 83 -22.42 -11.27 -0.73
N ALA A 84 -23.46 -10.82 -0.02
CA ALA A 84 -23.83 -11.34 1.31
C ALA A 84 -24.16 -12.83 1.28
N VAL A 85 -25.04 -13.23 0.36
CA VAL A 85 -25.51 -14.61 0.21
C VAL A 85 -24.34 -15.55 -0.12
N ARG A 86 -23.48 -15.13 -1.05
CA ARG A 86 -22.27 -15.88 -1.43
C ARG A 86 -21.29 -16.01 -0.27
N TYR A 87 -21.01 -14.90 0.42
CA TYR A 87 -20.10 -14.87 1.55
C TYR A 87 -20.56 -15.77 2.70
N ALA A 88 -21.86 -15.77 3.01
CA ALA A 88 -22.45 -16.64 4.03
C ALA A 88 -22.23 -18.14 3.76
N LYS A 89 -21.93 -18.51 2.51
CA LYS A 89 -21.61 -19.89 2.08
C LYS A 89 -20.12 -20.12 1.85
N ASN A 90 -19.26 -19.20 2.30
CA ASN A 90 -17.81 -19.18 2.06
C ASN A 90 -17.41 -19.08 0.58
N ILE A 91 -18.31 -18.57 -0.27
CA ILE A 91 -18.00 -18.28 -1.67
C ILE A 91 -17.49 -16.83 -1.74
N ILE A 92 -16.18 -16.68 -1.68
CA ILE A 92 -15.53 -15.37 -1.51
C ILE A 92 -15.27 -14.60 -2.80
N TYR A 93 -15.35 -15.27 -3.94
CA TYR A 93 -15.03 -14.74 -5.27
C TYR A 93 -16.31 -14.51 -6.07
N THR A 94 -16.44 -13.34 -6.69
CA THR A 94 -17.60 -12.98 -7.52
C THR A 94 -17.14 -12.09 -8.67
N TYR A 95 -17.54 -12.38 -9.91
CA TYR A 95 -17.26 -11.51 -11.05
C TYR A 95 -18.19 -10.31 -11.11
N THR A 96 -17.68 -9.26 -11.74
CA THR A 96 -18.46 -8.15 -12.29
C THR A 96 -17.87 -7.82 -13.65
N GLY A 97 -18.29 -8.57 -14.68
CA GLY A 97 -17.66 -8.55 -15.99
C GLY A 97 -16.21 -9.05 -15.91
N ASN A 98 -15.27 -8.24 -16.40
CA ASN A 98 -13.84 -8.59 -16.43
C ASN A 98 -13.12 -8.39 -15.08
N ILE A 99 -13.83 -7.94 -14.06
CA ILE A 99 -13.29 -7.68 -12.72
C ILE A 99 -13.68 -8.84 -11.81
N LEU A 100 -12.75 -9.27 -10.98
CA LEU A 100 -13.03 -10.20 -9.89
C LEU A 100 -13.07 -9.46 -8.55
N ILE A 101 -14.14 -9.69 -7.78
CA ILE A 101 -14.31 -9.23 -6.41
C ILE A 101 -13.93 -10.37 -5.48
N ALA A 102 -13.04 -10.11 -4.53
CA ALA A 102 -12.68 -11.04 -3.46
C ALA A 102 -13.04 -10.45 -2.09
N ILE A 103 -13.73 -11.24 -1.26
CA ILE A 103 -14.11 -10.85 0.10
C ILE A 103 -13.30 -11.65 1.11
N ASN A 104 -12.60 -10.98 2.04
CA ASN A 104 -11.77 -11.67 3.03
C ASN A 104 -12.63 -12.60 3.94
N PRO A 105 -12.40 -13.92 3.95
CA PRO A 105 -13.14 -14.84 4.81
C PRO A 105 -12.74 -14.77 6.29
N PHE A 106 -11.58 -14.18 6.62
CA PHE A 106 -10.99 -14.21 7.97
C PHE A 106 -10.81 -15.62 8.56
N GLN A 107 -10.75 -16.63 7.68
CA GLN A 107 -10.49 -18.02 8.02
C GLN A 107 -9.74 -18.68 6.86
N SER A 108 -9.11 -19.83 7.14
CA SER A 108 -8.44 -20.60 6.11
C SER A 108 -9.46 -21.34 5.25
N LEU A 109 -9.34 -21.23 3.92
CA LEU A 109 -10.12 -21.98 2.94
C LEU A 109 -9.15 -22.78 2.03
N PRO A 110 -8.60 -23.92 2.50
CA PRO A 110 -7.50 -24.62 1.81
C PRO A 110 -7.85 -25.06 0.37
N HIS A 111 -9.10 -25.48 0.15
CA HIS A 111 -9.63 -25.97 -1.12
C HIS A 111 -9.46 -24.98 -2.29
N LEU A 112 -9.40 -23.66 -2.02
CA LEU A 112 -9.19 -22.63 -3.04
C LEU A 112 -7.78 -22.68 -3.66
N SER A 113 -6.81 -23.27 -2.96
CA SER A 113 -5.40 -23.29 -3.37
C SER A 113 -4.85 -24.68 -3.70
N GLU A 114 -5.72 -25.70 -3.72
CA GLU A 114 -5.28 -27.07 -3.98
C GLU A 114 -4.78 -27.26 -5.42
N PRO A 115 -3.78 -28.14 -5.64
CA PRO A 115 -3.29 -28.45 -6.99
C PRO A 115 -4.38 -28.89 -7.97
N ARG A 116 -5.39 -29.62 -7.49
CA ARG A 116 -6.55 -30.02 -8.31
C ARG A 116 -7.35 -28.83 -8.82
N THR A 117 -7.50 -27.79 -7.99
CA THR A 117 -8.14 -26.54 -8.37
C THR A 117 -7.32 -25.83 -9.45
N MET A 118 -5.99 -25.78 -9.31
CA MET A 118 -5.12 -25.21 -10.36
C MET A 118 -5.25 -25.95 -11.69
N GLU A 119 -5.24 -27.28 -11.69
CA GLU A 119 -5.45 -28.07 -12.92
C GLU A 119 -6.82 -27.82 -13.56
N LYS A 120 -7.87 -27.63 -12.75
CA LYS A 120 -9.23 -27.33 -13.25
C LYS A 120 -9.28 -26.03 -14.05
N TYR A 121 -8.58 -24.98 -13.60
CA TYR A 121 -8.60 -23.66 -14.26
C TYR A 121 -7.65 -23.55 -15.46
N LYS A 122 -6.71 -24.48 -15.60
CA LYS A 122 -5.70 -24.44 -16.66
C LYS A 122 -6.33 -24.52 -18.05
N GLY A 123 -6.29 -23.41 -18.78
CA GLY A 123 -6.83 -23.32 -20.14
C GLY A 123 -8.36 -23.29 -20.22
N ALA A 124 -9.07 -23.20 -19.10
CA ALA A 124 -10.52 -23.03 -19.08
C ALA A 124 -10.91 -21.65 -19.65
N ASN A 125 -12.04 -21.56 -20.36
CA ASN A 125 -12.48 -20.25 -20.84
C ASN A 125 -12.95 -19.37 -19.68
N PHE A 126 -12.78 -18.06 -19.82
CA PHE A 126 -13.27 -17.13 -18.81
C PHE A 126 -14.79 -17.23 -18.68
N GLY A 127 -15.30 -17.32 -17.45
CA GLY A 127 -16.73 -17.51 -17.18
C GLY A 127 -17.28 -18.94 -17.35
N GLU A 128 -16.48 -19.89 -17.85
CA GLU A 128 -16.88 -21.31 -17.95
C GLU A 128 -16.92 -21.99 -16.57
N LEU A 129 -16.01 -21.58 -15.69
CA LEU A 129 -15.91 -22.05 -14.31
C LEU A 129 -16.28 -20.95 -13.32
N ASP A 130 -16.59 -21.36 -12.10
CA ASP A 130 -16.89 -20.48 -10.98
C ASP A 130 -15.82 -19.38 -10.80
N PRO A 131 -16.19 -18.21 -10.23
CA PRO A 131 -15.25 -17.11 -10.05
C PRO A 131 -14.05 -17.50 -9.21
N HIS A 132 -12.85 -17.24 -9.73
CA HIS A 132 -11.62 -17.58 -9.03
C HIS A 132 -10.43 -16.74 -9.50
N VAL A 133 -9.51 -16.48 -8.59
CA VAL A 133 -8.25 -15.75 -8.88
C VAL A 133 -7.42 -16.45 -9.97
N PHE A 134 -7.49 -17.77 -10.05
CA PHE A 134 -6.79 -18.57 -11.06
C PHE A 134 -7.32 -18.33 -12.48
N ALA A 135 -8.62 -18.06 -12.64
CA ALA A 135 -9.17 -17.70 -13.95
C ALA A 135 -8.56 -16.39 -14.48
N ILE A 136 -8.41 -15.39 -13.61
CA ILE A 136 -7.79 -14.10 -13.97
C ILE A 136 -6.32 -14.29 -14.35
N ALA A 137 -5.57 -15.09 -13.59
CA ALA A 137 -4.19 -15.40 -13.91
C ALA A 137 -4.04 -16.21 -15.22
N ASP A 138 -4.93 -17.19 -15.46
CA ASP A 138 -4.93 -18.02 -16.66
C ASP A 138 -5.18 -17.21 -17.93
N VAL A 139 -6.21 -16.34 -17.90
CA VAL A 139 -6.53 -15.43 -19.00
C VAL A 139 -5.37 -14.49 -19.27
N SER A 140 -4.80 -13.89 -18.21
CA SER A 140 -3.67 -12.97 -18.33
C SER A 140 -2.44 -13.67 -18.95
N TYR A 141 -2.18 -14.91 -18.55
CA TYR A 141 -1.09 -15.72 -19.10
C TYR A 141 -1.32 -16.10 -20.56
N ARG A 142 -2.51 -16.59 -20.92
CA ARG A 142 -2.83 -16.93 -22.31
C ARG A 142 -2.81 -15.72 -23.23
N GLN A 143 -3.33 -14.58 -22.80
CA GLN A 143 -3.26 -13.33 -23.56
C GLN A 143 -1.81 -12.92 -23.82
N MET A 144 -0.96 -12.92 -22.78
CA MET A 144 0.47 -12.63 -22.93
C MET A 144 1.14 -13.58 -23.94
N MET A 145 0.82 -14.88 -23.88
CA MET A 145 1.38 -15.87 -24.80
C MET A 145 0.88 -15.73 -26.24
N ASN A 146 -0.39 -15.38 -26.43
CA ASN A 146 -1.00 -15.24 -27.76
C ASN A 146 -0.62 -13.93 -28.44
N GLU A 147 -0.57 -12.83 -27.69
CA GLU A 147 -0.31 -11.48 -28.22
C GLU A 147 1.17 -11.11 -28.20
N GLY A 148 1.99 -11.81 -27.40
CA GLY A 148 3.39 -11.47 -27.19
C GLY A 148 3.58 -10.14 -26.43
N LYS A 149 2.56 -9.70 -25.68
CA LYS A 149 2.58 -8.46 -24.90
C LYS A 149 2.55 -8.77 -23.41
N SER A 150 3.23 -7.94 -22.62
CA SER A 150 3.23 -8.06 -21.17
C SER A 150 1.90 -7.59 -20.57
N ASN A 151 1.48 -8.26 -19.50
CA ASN A 151 0.23 -7.98 -18.80
C ASN A 151 0.51 -7.60 -17.34
N SER A 152 -0.47 -7.01 -16.68
CA SER A 152 -0.42 -6.82 -15.23
C SER A 152 -1.74 -7.18 -14.56
N ILE A 153 -1.68 -7.55 -13.28
CA ILE A 153 -2.83 -7.85 -12.44
C ILE A 153 -2.78 -6.91 -11.24
N LEU A 154 -3.71 -5.98 -11.17
CA LEU A 154 -3.83 -5.02 -10.07
C LEU A 154 -4.67 -5.62 -8.95
N VAL A 155 -4.10 -5.81 -7.76
CA VAL A 155 -4.82 -6.26 -6.57
C VAL A 155 -5.09 -5.05 -5.66
N SER A 156 -6.28 -4.49 -5.76
CA SER A 156 -6.68 -3.29 -4.99
C SER A 156 -7.61 -3.66 -3.83
N GLY A 157 -7.59 -2.88 -2.75
CA GLY A 157 -8.49 -3.05 -1.61
C GLY A 157 -8.00 -2.35 -0.35
N GLU A 158 -8.87 -2.15 0.64
CA GLU A 158 -8.50 -1.55 1.91
C GLU A 158 -7.41 -2.35 2.67
N SER A 159 -6.73 -1.70 3.62
CA SER A 159 -5.83 -2.43 4.54
C SER A 159 -6.60 -3.50 5.30
N GLY A 160 -6.12 -4.76 5.24
CA GLY A 160 -6.79 -5.93 5.81
C GLY A 160 -7.70 -6.71 4.84
N ALA A 161 -7.93 -6.23 3.60
CA ALA A 161 -8.84 -6.88 2.65
C ALA A 161 -8.37 -8.23 2.08
N GLY A 162 -7.12 -8.64 2.34
CA GLY A 162 -6.56 -9.93 1.87
C GLY A 162 -5.66 -9.85 0.62
N LYS A 163 -5.08 -8.67 0.33
CA LYS A 163 -4.37 -8.41 -0.94
C LYS A 163 -3.18 -9.32 -1.11
N THR A 164 -2.33 -9.33 -0.08
CA THR A 164 -1.11 -10.13 -0.03
C THR A 164 -1.39 -11.64 -0.16
N GLU A 165 -2.46 -12.15 0.45
CA GLU A 165 -2.84 -13.57 0.31
C GLU A 165 -3.30 -13.91 -1.10
N THR A 166 -4.04 -13.00 -1.74
CA THR A 166 -4.46 -13.20 -3.13
C THR A 166 -3.31 -13.06 -4.12
N THR A 167 -2.37 -12.15 -3.86
CA THR A 167 -1.09 -12.06 -4.59
C THR A 167 -0.29 -13.36 -4.48
N LYS A 168 -0.24 -13.99 -3.30
CA LYS A 168 0.39 -15.32 -3.12
C LYS A 168 -0.29 -16.40 -3.98
N MET A 169 -1.63 -16.39 -4.06
CA MET A 169 -2.36 -17.33 -4.92
C MET A 169 -2.10 -17.09 -6.41
N LEU A 170 -2.08 -15.83 -6.87
CA LEU A 170 -1.71 -15.47 -8.24
C LEU A 170 -0.32 -16.00 -8.60
N MET A 171 0.68 -15.75 -7.74
CA MET A 171 2.05 -16.20 -7.97
C MET A 171 2.16 -17.73 -8.04
N ARG A 172 1.50 -18.45 -7.13
CA ARG A 172 1.43 -19.94 -7.15
C ARG A 172 0.90 -20.47 -8.47
N TYR A 173 -0.18 -19.87 -8.97
CA TYR A 173 -0.80 -20.31 -10.21
C TYR A 173 0.04 -19.99 -11.44
N LEU A 174 0.62 -18.79 -11.52
CA LEU A 174 1.54 -18.42 -12.60
C LEU A 174 2.78 -19.31 -12.63
N ALA A 175 3.27 -19.71 -11.46
CA ALA A 175 4.36 -20.67 -11.33
C ALA A 175 3.99 -22.08 -11.82
N PHE A 176 2.78 -22.51 -11.48
CA PHE A 176 2.22 -23.76 -11.98
C PHE A 176 2.08 -23.76 -13.51
N LEU A 177 1.63 -22.66 -14.12
CA LEU A 177 1.52 -22.51 -15.57
C LEU A 177 2.88 -22.46 -16.28
N GLY A 178 3.80 -21.64 -15.78
CA GLY A 178 5.12 -21.47 -16.39
C GLY A 178 6.07 -22.65 -16.17
N GLY A 179 5.72 -23.59 -15.31
CA GLY A 179 6.49 -24.82 -15.10
C GLY A 179 7.92 -24.61 -14.59
N ARG A 180 8.63 -25.72 -14.39
CA ARG A 180 10.00 -25.74 -13.86
C ARG A 180 11.06 -25.64 -14.96
N SER A 181 12.09 -24.84 -14.73
CA SER A 181 13.44 -25.16 -15.22
C SER A 181 13.92 -26.44 -14.53
N LYS A 182 14.46 -27.41 -15.27
CA LYS A 182 14.78 -28.79 -14.83
C LYS A 182 15.93 -28.92 -13.82
N THR A 183 16.36 -27.86 -13.15
CA THR A 183 17.41 -27.94 -12.12
C THR A 183 16.76 -28.13 -10.75
N GLY A 184 17.24 -29.09 -9.95
CA GLY A 184 16.71 -29.44 -8.63
C GLY A 184 16.92 -28.38 -7.53
N GLY A 185 16.79 -27.10 -7.88
CA GLY A 185 16.82 -25.95 -6.97
C GLY A 185 15.43 -25.41 -6.62
N ARG A 186 15.38 -24.33 -5.83
CA ARG A 186 14.14 -23.61 -5.50
C ARG A 186 13.53 -23.00 -6.76
N THR A 187 12.20 -22.98 -6.85
CA THR A 187 11.52 -22.29 -7.96
C THR A 187 11.59 -20.77 -7.76
N VAL A 188 11.52 -20.00 -8.84
CA VAL A 188 11.43 -18.53 -8.79
C VAL A 188 10.28 -18.08 -7.88
N GLU A 189 9.13 -18.75 -7.97
CA GLU A 189 7.98 -18.56 -7.07
C GLU A 189 8.36 -18.77 -5.61
N GLN A 190 9.02 -19.88 -5.29
CA GLN A 190 9.44 -20.19 -3.93
C GLN A 190 10.42 -19.13 -3.42
N GLN A 191 11.37 -18.67 -4.25
CA GLN A 191 12.30 -17.60 -3.86
C GLN A 191 11.58 -16.28 -3.60
N VAL A 192 10.58 -15.92 -4.44
CA VAL A 192 9.75 -14.73 -4.22
C VAL A 192 8.93 -14.86 -2.93
N LEU A 193 8.32 -16.02 -2.67
CA LEU A 193 7.54 -16.27 -1.46
C LEU A 193 8.42 -16.28 -0.19
N GLU A 194 9.61 -16.86 -0.26
CA GLU A 194 10.61 -16.89 0.81
C GLU A 194 11.23 -15.51 1.11
N SER A 195 11.13 -14.57 0.17
CA SER A 195 11.53 -13.17 0.37
C SER A 195 10.54 -12.36 1.21
N ASN A 196 9.27 -12.79 1.28
CA ASN A 196 8.22 -12.03 1.95
C ASN A 196 8.50 -11.78 3.44
N PRO A 197 8.91 -12.77 4.25
CA PRO A 197 9.18 -12.51 5.67
C PRO A 197 10.22 -11.42 5.90
N VAL A 198 11.23 -11.32 5.02
CA VAL A 198 12.24 -10.25 5.08
C VAL A 198 11.61 -8.90 4.75
N LEU A 199 10.83 -8.81 3.67
CA LEU A 199 10.15 -7.56 3.30
C LEU A 199 9.10 -7.14 4.34
N GLU A 200 8.37 -8.08 4.92
CA GLU A 200 7.37 -7.81 5.96
C GLU A 200 8.04 -7.33 7.25
N ALA A 201 9.15 -7.94 7.67
CA ALA A 201 9.89 -7.48 8.85
C ALA A 201 10.38 -6.03 8.73
N PHE A 202 10.83 -5.60 7.54
CA PHE A 202 11.44 -4.27 7.31
C PHE A 202 10.49 -3.26 6.63
N GLY A 203 9.34 -3.69 6.15
CA GLY A 203 8.42 -2.86 5.37
C GLY A 203 7.00 -2.84 5.92
N ASN A 204 6.67 -3.69 6.89
CA ASN A 204 5.36 -3.71 7.51
C ASN A 204 5.40 -3.19 8.94
N ALA A 205 4.25 -2.68 9.38
CA ALA A 205 4.04 -2.22 10.74
C ALA A 205 2.59 -2.45 11.18
N LYS A 206 2.39 -2.45 12.50
CA LYS A 206 1.04 -2.43 13.07
C LYS A 206 0.43 -1.04 12.93
N THR A 207 -0.75 -0.96 12.33
CA THR A 207 -1.58 0.26 12.19
C THR A 207 -2.83 0.16 13.07
N VAL A 208 -3.73 1.15 12.98
CA VAL A 208 -5.06 1.04 13.63
C VAL A 208 -5.90 -0.10 13.04
N ARG A 209 -5.72 -0.41 11.75
CA ARG A 209 -6.60 -1.31 10.99
C ARG A 209 -6.05 -2.72 10.79
N ASN A 210 -4.73 -2.88 10.84
CA ASN A 210 -4.06 -4.14 10.52
C ASN A 210 -2.75 -4.26 11.32
N ASN A 211 -2.52 -5.43 11.93
CA ASN A 211 -1.32 -5.72 12.72
C ASN A 211 -0.05 -5.94 11.86
N ASN A 212 -0.20 -6.29 10.59
CA ASN A 212 0.89 -6.50 9.64
C ASN A 212 0.62 -5.73 8.34
N SER A 213 0.53 -4.39 8.43
CA SER A 213 0.20 -3.55 7.28
C SER A 213 1.46 -3.19 6.49
N SER A 214 1.49 -3.51 5.19
CA SER A 214 2.52 -3.02 4.28
C SER A 214 2.55 -1.49 4.26
N ARG A 215 3.74 -0.91 4.52
CA ARG A 215 4.00 0.54 4.45
C ARG A 215 4.89 0.90 3.25
N PHE A 216 4.81 0.07 2.22
CA PHE A 216 5.39 0.26 0.88
C PHE A 216 4.47 -0.47 -0.12
N GLY A 217 4.47 -0.04 -1.38
CA GLY A 217 3.87 -0.74 -2.50
C GLY A 217 4.85 -1.75 -3.09
N LYS A 218 4.35 -2.90 -3.52
CA LYS A 218 5.14 -4.01 -4.06
C LYS A 218 4.60 -4.41 -5.43
N PHE A 219 5.46 -4.38 -6.43
CA PHE A 219 5.18 -4.91 -7.76
C PHE A 219 6.09 -6.11 -8.00
N VAL A 220 5.48 -7.27 -8.26
CA VAL A 220 6.21 -8.50 -8.56
C VAL A 220 6.08 -8.79 -10.04
N GLU A 221 7.20 -8.77 -10.75
CA GLU A 221 7.29 -9.14 -12.15
C GLU A 221 7.63 -10.62 -12.24
N ILE A 222 6.77 -11.42 -12.87
CA ILE A 222 7.10 -12.79 -13.27
C ILE A 222 7.42 -12.77 -14.76
N GLN A 223 8.63 -13.21 -15.13
CA GLN A 223 9.15 -13.14 -16.49
C GLN A 223 9.08 -14.52 -17.14
N PHE A 224 8.67 -14.53 -18.40
CA PHE A 224 8.47 -15.74 -19.19
C PHE A 224 9.33 -15.72 -20.44
N ASP A 225 9.83 -16.89 -20.84
CA ASP A 225 10.49 -17.08 -22.12
C ASP A 225 9.46 -17.23 -23.26
N LYS A 226 9.95 -17.35 -24.50
CA LYS A 226 9.09 -17.49 -25.68
C LYS A 226 8.24 -18.77 -25.69
N SER A 227 8.62 -19.78 -24.91
CA SER A 227 7.89 -21.03 -24.73
C SER A 227 6.85 -20.97 -23.61
N GLY A 228 6.79 -19.85 -22.88
CA GLY A 228 5.89 -19.64 -21.74
C GLY A 228 6.44 -20.17 -20.44
N LYS A 229 7.73 -20.53 -20.37
CA LYS A 229 8.34 -20.96 -19.11
C LYS A 229 8.85 -19.79 -18.30
N ILE A 230 8.82 -19.89 -16.98
CA ILE A 230 9.41 -18.85 -16.14
C ILE A 230 10.91 -18.79 -16.39
N SER A 231 11.38 -17.61 -16.79
CA SER A 231 12.79 -17.31 -17.01
C SER A 231 13.42 -16.46 -15.90
N GLY A 232 12.60 -15.72 -15.15
CA GLY A 232 13.07 -14.90 -14.02
C GLY A 232 11.92 -14.22 -13.26
N ALA A 233 12.28 -13.45 -12.24
CA ALA A 233 11.37 -12.52 -11.59
C ALA A 233 12.11 -11.33 -10.96
N ALA A 234 11.37 -10.25 -10.71
CA ALA A 234 11.87 -9.09 -9.98
C ALA A 234 10.80 -8.50 -9.07
N ILE A 235 11.24 -7.95 -7.95
CA ILE A 235 10.43 -7.20 -7.00
C ILE A 235 10.82 -5.73 -7.12
N ARG A 236 9.86 -4.88 -7.47
CA ARG A 236 10.00 -3.43 -7.39
C ARG A 236 9.20 -2.93 -6.21
N THR A 237 9.85 -2.15 -5.35
CA THR A 237 9.20 -1.51 -4.22
C THR A 237 8.98 -0.04 -4.51
N TYR A 238 7.91 0.50 -3.95
CA TYR A 238 7.53 1.90 -4.12
C TYR A 238 7.12 2.44 -2.76
N LEU A 239 7.44 3.70 -2.48
CA LEU A 239 6.76 4.49 -1.45
C LEU A 239 6.84 3.90 -0.04
N LEU A 240 8.06 3.52 0.36
CA LEU A 240 8.36 3.26 1.76
C LEU A 240 7.97 4.50 2.59
N GLU A 241 7.15 4.32 3.62
CA GLU A 241 6.74 5.38 4.55
C GLU A 241 7.92 5.74 5.47
N ARG A 242 8.88 6.52 4.95
CA ARG A 242 10.12 6.88 5.65
C ARG A 242 9.86 7.57 6.98
N SER A 243 8.85 8.42 7.07
CA SER A 243 8.53 9.15 8.32
C SER A 243 8.20 8.25 9.49
N ARG A 244 7.65 7.05 9.26
CA ARG A 244 7.35 6.07 10.31
C ARG A 244 8.57 5.71 11.16
N VAL A 245 9.76 5.76 10.57
CA VAL A 245 11.02 5.49 11.28
C VAL A 245 11.18 6.41 12.49
N CYS A 246 10.82 7.69 12.35
CA CYS A 246 11.06 8.71 13.37
C CYS A 246 9.78 9.14 14.11
N GLN A 247 8.61 8.95 13.51
CA GLN A 247 7.32 9.45 13.99
C GLN A 247 6.25 8.35 13.90
N ILE A 248 5.57 8.07 15.01
CA ILE A 248 4.51 7.04 15.07
C ILE A 248 3.26 7.62 15.72
N ASN A 249 2.09 7.34 15.14
CA ASN A 249 0.82 7.67 15.75
C ASN A 249 0.42 6.60 16.78
N SER A 250 -0.15 6.98 17.93
CA SER A 250 -0.74 6.01 18.84
C SER A 250 -2.14 5.58 18.36
N PRO A 251 -2.52 4.28 18.43
CA PRO A 251 -1.80 3.14 19.01
C PRO A 251 -1.03 2.28 17.98
N GLU A 252 -0.33 2.86 17.00
CA GLU A 252 0.45 2.12 15.98
C GLU A 252 1.85 1.71 16.46
N ARG A 253 2.58 0.92 15.68
CA ARG A 253 4.00 0.61 15.90
C ARG A 253 4.88 1.18 14.79
N ASN A 254 6.19 1.24 15.05
CA ASN A 254 7.21 1.34 14.02
C ASN A 254 7.27 0.04 13.18
N TYR A 255 8.20 -0.02 12.22
CA TYR A 255 8.51 -1.25 11.49
C TYR A 255 8.86 -2.41 12.42
N HIS A 256 8.43 -3.61 12.06
CA HIS A 256 8.54 -4.78 12.93
C HIS A 256 9.99 -5.11 13.33
N CYS A 257 10.95 -4.94 12.41
CA CYS A 257 12.36 -5.25 12.61
C CYS A 257 12.97 -4.60 13.86
N PHE A 258 12.51 -3.40 14.25
CA PHE A 258 13.00 -2.71 15.44
C PHE A 258 12.64 -3.46 16.72
N TYR A 259 11.40 -3.93 16.81
CA TYR A 259 10.91 -4.66 17.97
C TYR A 259 11.43 -6.10 18.00
N PHE A 260 11.56 -6.73 16.83
CA PHE A 260 12.21 -8.04 16.69
C PHE A 260 13.63 -7.98 17.23
N LEU A 261 14.38 -6.94 16.87
CA LEU A 261 15.75 -6.75 17.33
C LEU A 261 15.85 -6.48 18.84
N CYS A 262 14.94 -5.69 19.42
CA CYS A 262 14.85 -5.51 20.87
C CYS A 262 14.44 -6.80 21.62
N ALA A 263 13.88 -7.79 20.93
CA ALA A 263 13.50 -9.09 21.46
C ALA A 263 14.46 -10.23 21.05
N ALA A 264 15.61 -9.89 20.46
CA ALA A 264 16.63 -10.84 20.03
C ALA A 264 17.29 -11.57 21.22
N PRO A 265 18.08 -12.64 20.98
CA PRO A 265 18.89 -13.27 22.01
C PRO A 265 19.75 -12.25 22.79
N LEU A 266 20.02 -12.55 24.07
CA LEU A 266 20.76 -11.64 24.96
C LEU A 266 22.16 -11.28 24.45
N GLU A 267 22.78 -12.15 23.67
CA GLU A 267 24.07 -11.89 23.03
C GLU A 267 23.97 -10.74 22.01
N ASP A 268 22.98 -10.81 21.12
CA ASP A 268 22.69 -9.77 20.13
C ASP A 268 22.26 -8.46 20.79
N ILE A 269 21.39 -8.52 21.81
CA ILE A 269 20.97 -7.32 22.54
C ILE A 269 22.19 -6.60 23.16
N LYS A 270 23.13 -7.35 23.73
CA LYS A 270 24.34 -6.79 24.34
C LYS A 270 25.31 -6.25 23.29
N SER A 271 25.54 -6.97 22.19
CA SER A 271 26.44 -6.53 21.12
C SER A 271 25.97 -5.22 20.49
N TYR A 272 24.66 -5.06 20.34
CA TYR A 272 24.05 -3.85 19.80
C TYR A 272 23.75 -2.77 20.83
N LYS A 273 24.08 -2.99 22.12
CA LYS A 273 23.81 -2.06 23.24
C LYS A 273 22.33 -1.69 23.38
N LEU A 274 21.46 -2.63 23.07
CA LEU A 274 20.01 -2.46 23.11
C LEU A 274 19.44 -2.70 24.51
N GLY A 275 18.22 -2.22 24.71
CA GLY A 275 17.43 -2.41 25.92
C GLY A 275 15.95 -2.58 25.59
N ASP A 276 15.09 -2.33 26.57
CA ASP A 276 13.64 -2.39 26.38
C ASP A 276 13.19 -1.42 25.26
N PRO A 277 12.28 -1.81 24.36
CA PRO A 277 11.75 -0.92 23.32
C PRO A 277 11.27 0.44 23.86
N SER A 278 10.72 0.49 25.07
CA SER A 278 10.23 1.74 25.68
C SER A 278 11.35 2.75 25.98
N SER A 279 12.60 2.30 26.01
CA SER A 279 13.78 3.16 26.21
C SER A 279 14.21 3.92 24.95
N PHE A 280 13.68 3.56 23.77
CA PHE A 280 14.00 4.21 22.51
C PHE A 280 12.91 5.18 22.06
N HIS A 281 13.31 6.42 21.78
CA HIS A 281 12.43 7.50 21.35
C HIS A 281 11.63 7.14 20.09
N TYR A 282 12.22 6.40 19.16
CA TYR A 282 11.53 5.96 17.94
C TYR A 282 10.56 4.79 18.17
N LEU A 283 10.48 4.22 19.37
CA LEU A 283 9.55 3.11 19.68
C LEU A 283 8.58 3.43 20.83
N ASN A 284 8.78 4.53 21.56
CA ASN A 284 8.01 4.88 22.76
C ASN A 284 7.01 6.04 22.57
N GLN A 285 6.78 6.47 21.33
CA GLN A 285 5.78 7.51 20.99
C GLN A 285 4.33 7.00 20.99
N SER A 286 4.16 5.68 21.03
CA SER A 286 2.87 4.99 20.99
C SER A 286 2.65 4.17 22.25
N THR A 287 1.38 3.98 22.62
CA THR A 287 1.01 3.08 23.72
C THR A 287 1.12 1.60 23.34
N CYS A 288 1.29 1.29 22.05
CA CYS A 288 1.42 -0.08 21.55
C CYS A 288 2.90 -0.43 21.32
N ILE A 289 3.47 -1.21 22.24
CA ILE A 289 4.83 -1.74 22.12
C ILE A 289 4.81 -3.25 21.83
N LYS A 290 3.88 -3.99 22.43
CA LYS A 290 3.71 -5.43 22.26
C LYS A 290 2.45 -5.75 21.46
N LEU A 291 2.45 -6.91 20.81
CA LEU A 291 1.29 -7.49 20.13
C LEU A 291 0.93 -8.80 20.83
N ASP A 292 -0.32 -8.96 21.26
CA ASP A 292 -0.72 -10.09 22.12
C ASP A 292 -0.58 -11.45 21.43
N GLU A 293 -0.76 -11.49 20.11
CA GLU A 293 -0.76 -12.73 19.32
C GLU A 293 0.60 -13.06 18.68
N ILE A 294 1.55 -12.11 18.68
CA ILE A 294 2.82 -12.22 17.93
C ILE A 294 4.00 -12.11 18.89
N SER A 295 4.86 -13.13 18.88
CA SER A 295 6.09 -13.13 19.66
C SER A 295 7.23 -12.51 18.85
N ASP A 296 7.55 -11.23 19.10
CA ASP A 296 8.65 -10.51 18.43
C ASP A 296 9.98 -11.30 18.43
N ALA A 297 10.28 -12.06 19.49
CA ALA A 297 11.48 -12.92 19.58
C ALA A 297 11.47 -14.12 18.61
N LYS A 298 10.29 -14.71 18.36
CA LYS A 298 10.15 -15.82 17.41
C LYS A 298 10.22 -15.28 15.98
N GLU A 299 9.60 -14.14 15.73
CA GLU A 299 9.67 -13.46 14.43
C GLU A 299 11.09 -12.99 14.09
N TYR A 300 11.88 -12.58 15.07
CA TYR A 300 13.31 -12.31 14.88
C TYR A 300 14.04 -13.53 14.31
N LEU A 301 13.89 -14.70 14.94
CA LEU A 301 14.52 -15.95 14.48
C LEU A 301 13.98 -16.39 13.12
N ALA A 302 12.67 -16.26 12.89
CA ALA A 302 12.05 -16.56 11.60
C ALA A 302 12.59 -15.64 10.48
N THR A 303 12.77 -14.35 10.77
CA THR A 303 13.38 -13.38 9.85
C THR A 303 14.81 -13.76 9.50
N ARG A 304 15.64 -14.14 10.49
CA ARG A 304 17.02 -14.62 10.23
C ARG A 304 17.03 -15.90 9.39
N SER A 305 16.12 -16.83 9.68
CA SER A 305 15.97 -18.05 8.88
C SER A 305 15.57 -17.74 7.43
N ALA A 306 14.66 -16.78 7.22
CA ALA A 306 14.28 -16.32 5.89
C ALA A 306 15.46 -15.65 5.16
N MET A 307 16.23 -14.79 5.85
CA MET A 307 17.45 -14.17 5.33
C MET A 307 18.47 -15.21 4.86
N ASN A 308 18.73 -16.25 5.67
CA ASN A 308 19.57 -17.38 5.27
C ASN A 308 19.04 -18.08 4.01
N THR A 309 17.72 -18.29 3.97
CA THR A 309 17.06 -18.97 2.86
C THR A 309 17.26 -18.20 1.56
N VAL A 310 17.04 -16.90 1.55
CA VAL A 310 17.23 -16.04 0.36
C VAL A 310 18.70 -15.69 0.11
N GLY A 311 19.65 -16.27 0.84
CA GLY A 311 21.08 -16.18 0.57
C GLY A 311 21.76 -14.93 1.14
N ILE A 312 21.15 -14.24 2.10
CA ILE A 312 21.79 -13.17 2.89
C ILE A 312 22.68 -13.83 3.94
N THR A 313 23.99 -13.59 3.86
CA THR A 313 24.98 -14.26 4.72
C THR A 313 24.87 -13.80 6.18
N GLU A 314 25.45 -14.56 7.12
CA GLU A 314 25.47 -14.16 8.54
C GLU A 314 26.20 -12.82 8.74
N GLN A 315 27.24 -12.54 7.96
CA GLN A 315 27.95 -11.26 8.01
C GLN A 315 27.09 -10.10 7.49
N GLU A 316 26.32 -10.34 6.42
CA GLU A 316 25.34 -9.37 5.93
C GLU A 316 24.22 -9.14 6.96
N GLN A 317 23.69 -10.20 7.57
CA GLN A 317 22.67 -10.11 8.64
C GLN A 317 23.15 -9.29 9.82
N GLU A 318 24.36 -9.56 10.30
CA GLU A 318 24.98 -8.79 11.38
C GLU A 318 25.07 -7.30 11.00
N ALA A 319 25.55 -6.99 9.78
CA ALA A 319 25.62 -5.60 9.32
C ALA A 319 24.24 -4.92 9.21
N ILE A 320 23.23 -5.64 8.73
CA ILE A 320 21.83 -5.16 8.66
C ILE A 320 21.32 -4.80 10.06
N PHE A 321 21.44 -5.72 11.02
CA PHE A 321 20.93 -5.48 12.38
C PHE A 321 21.72 -4.41 13.13
N ARG A 322 23.03 -4.27 12.88
CA ARG A 322 23.82 -3.13 13.38
C ARG A 322 23.28 -1.79 12.88
N VAL A 323 22.92 -1.71 11.60
CA VAL A 323 22.31 -0.49 11.02
C VAL A 323 20.95 -0.20 11.66
N VAL A 324 20.11 -1.23 11.85
CA VAL A 324 18.81 -1.10 12.53
C VAL A 324 18.99 -0.60 13.97
N ALA A 325 19.94 -1.17 14.73
CA ALA A 325 20.28 -0.73 16.08
C ALA A 325 20.80 0.71 16.09
N ALA A 326 21.66 1.08 15.15
CA ALA A 326 22.18 2.45 15.03
C ALA A 326 21.06 3.47 14.83
N VAL A 327 20.03 3.15 14.05
CA VAL A 327 18.85 4.02 13.88
C VAL A 327 18.10 4.22 15.20
N LEU A 328 17.98 3.19 16.04
CA LEU A 328 17.36 3.31 17.37
C LEU A 328 18.19 4.19 18.30
N HIS A 329 19.51 3.99 18.36
CA HIS A 329 20.39 4.85 19.15
C HIS A 329 20.36 6.31 18.66
N LEU A 330 20.36 6.52 17.34
CA LEU A 330 20.28 7.84 16.73
C LEU A 330 19.06 8.61 17.23
N GLY A 331 17.88 7.97 17.34
CA GLY A 331 16.66 8.59 17.85
C GLY A 331 16.73 9.08 19.29
N ASN A 332 17.61 8.53 20.12
CA ASN A 332 17.81 8.95 21.51
C ASN A 332 18.83 10.08 21.68
N ILE A 333 19.48 10.52 20.61
CA ILE A 333 20.32 11.71 20.64
C ILE A 333 19.42 12.94 20.76
N SER A 334 19.60 13.70 21.83
CA SER A 334 18.84 14.92 22.11
C SER A 334 19.76 16.12 22.23
N PHE A 335 19.24 17.28 21.83
CA PHE A 335 19.99 18.52 21.70
C PHE A 335 19.42 19.60 22.63
N VAL A 336 20.29 20.47 23.11
CA VAL A 336 19.92 21.68 23.86
C VAL A 336 20.63 22.89 23.26
N LYS A 337 20.15 24.09 23.59
CA LYS A 337 20.74 25.33 23.10
C LYS A 337 22.19 25.44 23.55
N GLY A 338 23.08 25.74 22.61
CA GLY A 338 24.49 26.01 22.87
C GLY A 338 24.72 27.42 23.41
N ARG A 339 25.98 27.89 23.32
CA ARG A 339 26.37 29.21 23.81
C ARG A 339 25.88 30.36 22.93
N GLU A 340 25.79 30.13 21.61
CA GLU A 340 25.33 31.11 20.63
C GLU A 340 23.83 30.97 20.37
N ALA A 341 23.20 32.05 19.88
CA ALA A 341 21.74 32.15 19.74
C ALA A 341 21.13 31.03 18.89
N ASP A 342 21.81 30.65 17.80
CA ASP A 342 21.35 29.65 16.82
C ASP A 342 22.21 28.38 16.85
N SER A 343 22.78 28.05 18.02
CA SER A 343 23.65 26.88 18.20
C SER A 343 22.99 25.78 19.03
N SER A 344 23.44 24.55 18.82
CA SER A 344 23.02 23.37 19.58
C SER A 344 24.22 22.54 20.04
N VAL A 345 24.03 21.84 21.15
CA VAL A 345 24.98 20.87 21.71
C VAL A 345 24.23 19.63 22.17
N ILE A 346 24.95 18.52 22.34
CA ILE A 346 24.41 17.29 22.92
C ILE A 346 23.94 17.55 24.35
N LYS A 347 22.73 17.11 24.69
CA LYS A 347 22.03 17.45 25.94
C LYS A 347 22.74 16.99 27.21
N ASP A 348 23.11 15.71 27.28
CA ASP A 348 23.61 15.06 28.49
C ASP A 348 24.43 13.80 28.16
N GLU A 349 24.98 13.16 29.19
CA GLU A 349 25.76 11.92 29.07
C GLU A 349 24.95 10.76 28.46
N LYS A 350 23.62 10.74 28.64
CA LYS A 350 22.79 9.70 28.02
C LYS A 350 22.72 9.91 26.50
N ALA A 351 22.46 11.14 26.06
CA ALA A 351 22.50 11.49 24.64
C ALA A 351 23.90 11.25 24.03
N ARG A 352 24.97 11.54 24.78
CA ARG A 352 26.37 11.26 24.38
C ARG A 352 26.64 9.76 24.26
N PHE A 353 26.13 8.93 25.17
CA PHE A 353 26.20 7.48 25.06
C PHE A 353 25.56 6.99 23.76
N HIS A 354 24.37 7.48 23.43
CA HIS A 354 23.67 7.11 22.21
C HIS A 354 24.39 7.60 20.93
N LEU A 355 25.00 8.78 20.96
CA LEU A 355 25.87 9.26 19.88
C LEU A 355 27.07 8.32 19.66
N ASN A 356 27.77 7.95 20.74
CA ASN A 356 28.92 7.04 20.69
C ASN A 356 28.51 5.65 20.19
N ALA A 357 27.40 5.11 20.68
CA ALA A 357 26.86 3.83 20.24
C ALA A 357 26.49 3.86 18.74
N THR A 358 25.87 4.94 18.26
CA THR A 358 25.56 5.13 16.84
C THR A 358 26.84 5.13 16.00
N ALA A 359 27.86 5.88 16.40
CA ALA A 359 29.14 5.97 15.68
C ALA A 359 29.86 4.61 15.61
N GLU A 360 29.85 3.85 16.71
CA GLU A 360 30.44 2.51 16.78
C GLU A 360 29.69 1.50 15.90
N LEU A 361 28.35 1.48 15.98
CA LEU A 361 27.52 0.58 15.17
C LEU A 361 27.62 0.89 13.68
N LEU A 362 27.71 2.16 13.30
CA LEU A 362 27.94 2.56 11.90
C LEU A 362 29.41 2.54 11.48
N MET A 363 30.34 2.33 12.41
CA MET A 363 31.80 2.44 12.22
C MET A 363 32.24 3.73 11.53
N CYS A 364 31.61 4.84 11.91
CA CYS A 364 31.99 6.18 11.47
C CYS A 364 32.67 6.95 12.61
N ASP A 365 33.29 8.08 12.27
CA ASP A 365 33.91 8.94 13.27
C ASP A 365 32.84 9.68 14.10
N CYS A 366 32.93 9.58 15.43
CA CYS A 366 31.94 10.15 16.33
C CYS A 366 31.91 11.68 16.27
N GLY A 367 33.06 12.34 16.12
CA GLY A 367 33.13 13.79 15.99
C GLY A 367 32.51 14.28 14.68
N ASN A 368 32.74 13.56 13.58
CA ASN A 368 32.11 13.85 12.30
C ASN A 368 30.60 13.60 12.34
N LEU A 369 30.13 12.54 13.03
CA LEU A 369 28.71 12.31 13.24
C LEU A 369 28.07 13.45 14.02
N GLU A 370 28.69 13.89 15.13
CA GLU A 370 28.20 15.04 15.90
C GLU A 370 28.11 16.31 15.03
N ASN A 371 29.18 16.59 14.28
CA ASN A 371 29.23 17.74 13.36
C ASN A 371 28.14 17.65 12.28
N ALA A 372 27.87 16.48 11.70
CA ALA A 372 26.84 16.29 10.69
C ALA A 372 25.41 16.53 11.24
N LEU A 373 25.22 16.37 12.55
CA LEU A 373 23.96 16.62 13.23
C LEU A 373 23.76 18.10 13.57
N ILE A 374 24.79 18.77 14.10
CA ILE A 374 24.67 20.13 14.68
C ILE A 374 25.25 21.24 13.82
N LYS A 375 25.90 20.93 12.68
CA LYS A 375 26.47 21.91 11.76
C LYS A 375 25.91 21.77 10.34
N ARG A 376 26.03 22.87 9.58
CA ARG A 376 25.68 22.94 8.16
C ARG A 376 26.76 23.67 7.38
N LYS A 377 27.15 23.11 6.24
CA LYS A 377 28.00 23.76 5.24
C LYS A 377 27.12 24.60 4.30
N ILE A 378 27.39 25.88 4.22
CA ILE A 378 26.70 26.83 3.33
C ILE A 378 27.70 27.23 2.26
N ASN A 379 27.38 26.93 1.01
CA ASN A 379 28.17 27.38 -0.14
C ASN A 379 27.81 28.84 -0.45
N THR A 380 28.75 29.74 -0.23
CA THR A 380 28.65 31.14 -0.66
C THR A 380 29.59 31.39 -1.84
N PRO A 381 29.42 32.48 -2.60
CA PRO A 381 30.37 32.87 -3.66
C PRO A 381 31.81 33.04 -3.16
N GLU A 382 31.99 33.26 -1.86
CA GLU A 382 33.27 33.52 -1.19
C GLU A 382 33.90 32.24 -0.58
N GLY A 383 33.19 31.11 -0.60
CA GLY A 383 33.67 29.82 -0.09
C GLY A 383 32.62 29.03 0.68
N VAL A 384 33.04 27.94 1.32
CA VAL A 384 32.17 27.11 2.15
C VAL A 384 32.26 27.57 3.60
N ILE A 385 31.15 28.08 4.14
CA ILE A 385 31.06 28.50 5.55
C ILE A 385 30.38 27.38 6.35
N THR A 386 30.95 26.98 7.48
CA THR A 386 30.31 26.03 8.39
C THR A 386 29.66 26.77 9.55
N THR A 387 28.35 26.60 9.71
CA THR A 387 27.56 27.24 10.78
C THR A 387 26.94 26.18 11.68
N THR A 388 26.68 26.52 12.94
CA THR A 388 25.89 25.67 13.84
C THR A 388 24.40 25.88 13.61
N VAL A 389 23.59 24.91 14.02
CA VAL A 389 22.13 24.98 13.93
C VAL A 389 21.49 24.90 15.31
N ASP A 390 20.27 25.44 15.44
CA ASP A 390 19.49 25.38 16.67
C ASP A 390 19.03 23.93 17.00
N PRO A 391 18.58 23.67 18.24
CA PRO A 391 18.20 22.30 18.66
C PRO A 391 17.07 21.66 17.83
N ASN A 392 16.13 22.43 17.30
CA ASN A 392 15.06 21.88 16.47
C ASN A 392 15.62 21.48 15.11
N SER A 393 16.44 22.32 14.49
CA SER A 393 17.14 22.01 13.24
C SER A 393 18.08 20.79 13.39
N ALA A 394 18.76 20.64 14.53
CA ALA A 394 19.56 19.45 14.83
C ALA A 394 18.70 18.18 14.97
N THR A 395 17.51 18.30 15.55
CA THR A 395 16.53 17.20 15.62
C THR A 395 16.04 16.80 14.23
N VAL A 396 15.71 17.77 13.38
CA VAL A 396 15.35 17.52 11.96
C VAL A 396 16.51 16.88 11.20
N SER A 397 17.75 17.29 11.47
CA SER A 397 18.97 16.67 10.93
C SER A 397 19.08 15.20 11.29
N ARG A 398 18.93 14.88 12.58
CA ARG A 398 18.96 13.52 13.13
C ARG A 398 17.88 12.64 12.50
N ASP A 399 16.66 13.12 12.42
CA ASP A 399 15.54 12.39 11.82
C ASP A 399 15.75 12.21 10.30
N GLY A 400 16.31 13.22 9.63
CA GLY A 400 16.74 13.13 8.23
C GLY A 400 17.75 12.01 8.00
N LEU A 401 18.80 11.95 8.82
CA LEU A 401 19.83 10.90 8.77
C LEU A 401 19.23 9.52 9.01
N ALA A 402 18.37 9.38 10.04
CA ALA A 402 17.70 8.11 10.37
C ALA A 402 16.84 7.58 9.21
N LYS A 403 16.01 8.46 8.61
CA LYS A 403 15.19 8.12 7.44
C LYS A 403 16.04 7.68 6.26
N GLN A 404 17.15 8.37 6.00
CA GLN A 404 18.04 8.06 4.89
C GLN A 404 18.73 6.70 5.09
N ILE A 405 19.28 6.45 6.28
CA ILE A 405 19.91 5.16 6.63
C ILE A 405 18.91 4.01 6.44
N TYR A 406 17.70 4.15 6.96
CA TYR A 406 16.68 3.11 6.85
C TYR A 406 16.22 2.89 5.41
N SER A 407 16.02 3.97 4.63
CA SER A 407 15.64 3.86 3.22
C SER A 407 16.71 3.14 2.39
N GLN A 408 17.99 3.50 2.55
CA GLN A 408 19.07 2.84 1.82
C GLN A 408 19.22 1.36 2.23
N LEU A 409 19.03 1.05 3.52
CA LEU A 409 18.99 -0.34 3.98
C LEU A 409 17.86 -1.12 3.31
N PHE A 410 16.65 -0.55 3.24
CA PHE A 410 15.51 -1.18 2.60
C PHE A 410 15.74 -1.40 1.09
N ASP A 411 16.27 -0.40 0.40
CA ASP A 411 16.62 -0.50 -1.03
C ASP A 411 17.69 -1.58 -1.26
N TRP A 412 18.69 -1.66 -0.39
CA TRP A 412 19.71 -2.72 -0.43
C TRP A 412 19.10 -4.11 -0.23
N LEU A 413 18.19 -4.27 0.74
CA LEU A 413 17.49 -5.54 0.97
C LEU A 413 16.73 -5.98 -0.28
N VAL A 414 15.97 -5.08 -0.91
CA VAL A 414 15.23 -5.36 -2.15
C VAL A 414 16.18 -5.77 -3.28
N ASN A 415 17.29 -5.05 -3.46
CA ASN A 415 18.30 -5.38 -4.46
C ASN A 415 18.95 -6.75 -4.20
N ARG A 416 19.25 -7.08 -2.94
CA ARG A 416 19.83 -8.37 -2.55
C ARG A 416 18.86 -9.52 -2.79
N LEU A 417 17.57 -9.32 -2.50
CA LEU A 417 16.51 -10.29 -2.80
C LEU A 417 16.36 -10.51 -4.31
N ASN A 418 16.34 -9.44 -5.10
CA ASN A 418 16.29 -9.53 -6.57
C ASN A 418 17.50 -10.28 -7.15
N ALA A 419 18.70 -10.04 -6.60
CA ALA A 419 19.90 -10.78 -6.99
C ALA A 419 19.81 -12.28 -6.67
N SER A 420 19.05 -12.67 -5.64
CA SER A 420 18.81 -14.08 -5.30
C SER A 420 17.76 -14.74 -6.18
N ILE A 421 16.69 -14.03 -6.52
CA ILE A 421 15.58 -14.52 -7.34
C ILE A 421 16.02 -14.78 -8.79
N GLY A 422 16.81 -13.85 -9.36
CA GLY A 422 17.28 -13.95 -10.74
C GLY A 422 16.33 -13.27 -11.74
N HIS A 423 16.81 -12.16 -12.32
CA HIS A 423 16.08 -11.37 -13.30
C HIS A 423 16.56 -11.69 -14.72
N ASP A 424 15.64 -12.03 -15.61
CA ASP A 424 15.89 -12.21 -17.04
C ASP A 424 15.75 -10.85 -17.76
N THR A 425 16.87 -10.20 -18.03
CA THR A 425 16.91 -8.93 -18.75
C THR A 425 16.52 -9.03 -20.23
N SER A 426 16.42 -10.25 -20.77
CA SER A 426 16.10 -10.50 -22.17
C SER A 426 14.62 -10.83 -22.42
N SER A 427 13.83 -11.04 -21.36
CA SER A 427 12.41 -11.34 -21.48
C SER A 427 11.62 -10.10 -21.91
N ASP A 428 10.81 -10.27 -22.95
CA ASP A 428 9.82 -9.30 -23.45
C ASP A 428 8.39 -9.62 -22.99
N ARG A 429 8.22 -10.68 -22.18
CA ARG A 429 6.94 -11.21 -21.73
C ARG A 429 6.93 -11.34 -20.21
N LEU A 430 6.20 -10.44 -19.55
CA LEU A 430 6.02 -10.52 -18.11
C LEU A 430 4.55 -10.38 -17.72
N ILE A 431 4.24 -10.92 -16.53
CA ILE A 431 3.01 -10.65 -15.81
C ILE A 431 3.40 -9.97 -14.51
N GLY A 432 3.03 -8.70 -14.39
CA GLY A 432 3.25 -7.91 -13.18
C GLY A 432 2.09 -8.05 -12.22
N VAL A 433 2.33 -8.41 -10.96
CA VAL A 433 1.30 -8.42 -9.91
C VAL A 433 1.55 -7.26 -8.96
N LEU A 434 0.59 -6.33 -8.88
CA LEU A 434 0.69 -5.14 -8.06
C LEU A 434 -0.09 -5.31 -6.74
N ASP A 435 0.64 -5.37 -5.63
CA ASP A 435 0.12 -5.29 -4.26
C ASP A 435 0.50 -3.93 -3.67
N ILE A 436 -0.48 -3.02 -3.62
CA ILE A 436 -0.29 -1.67 -3.11
C ILE A 436 -1.25 -1.38 -1.97
N TYR A 437 -0.85 -0.49 -1.07
CA TYR A 437 -1.74 0.03 -0.04
C TYR A 437 -3.04 0.57 -0.65
N GLY A 438 -4.14 0.36 0.06
CA GLY A 438 -5.44 0.94 -0.32
C GLY A 438 -5.53 2.41 0.04
N PHE A 439 -6.67 3.01 -0.29
CA PHE A 439 -7.02 4.38 0.14
C PHE A 439 -6.98 4.51 1.68
N GLU A 440 -6.38 5.59 2.19
CA GLU A 440 -6.20 5.85 3.62
C GLU A 440 -6.91 7.13 4.06
N SER A 441 -7.70 7.01 5.12
CA SER A 441 -8.30 8.17 5.81
C SER A 441 -8.24 7.93 7.31
N PHE A 442 -7.39 8.71 7.97
CA PHE A 442 -7.15 8.69 9.42
C PHE A 442 -7.60 9.99 10.07
N LYS A 443 -7.56 10.02 11.41
CA LYS A 443 -7.82 11.23 12.21
C LYS A 443 -6.84 12.37 11.86
N THR A 444 -5.60 12.02 11.55
CA THR A 444 -4.55 12.94 11.13
C THR A 444 -3.87 12.38 9.88
N ASN A 445 -4.01 13.04 8.74
CA ASN A 445 -3.40 12.64 7.47
C ASN A 445 -2.27 13.61 7.13
N SER A 446 -1.10 13.10 6.73
CA SER A 446 0.05 13.92 6.37
C SER A 446 0.43 13.75 4.88
N PHE A 447 1.62 14.19 4.50
CA PHE A 447 2.10 14.17 3.12
C PHE A 447 2.13 12.74 2.55
N GLU A 448 2.45 11.76 3.39
CA GLU A 448 2.48 10.35 3.03
C GLU A 448 1.09 9.83 2.64
N GLN A 449 0.05 10.16 3.42
CA GLN A 449 -1.33 9.84 3.06
C GLN A 449 -1.75 10.55 1.76
N LEU A 450 -1.29 11.78 1.52
CA LEU A 450 -1.57 12.46 0.25
C LEU A 450 -0.94 11.70 -0.93
N CYS A 451 0.33 11.27 -0.81
CA CYS A 451 0.97 10.43 -1.84
C CYS A 451 0.23 9.10 -2.02
N ILE A 452 -0.17 8.45 -0.94
CA ILE A 452 -0.91 7.19 -0.96
C ILE A 452 -2.26 7.34 -1.69
N ASN A 453 -3.03 8.36 -1.32
CA ASN A 453 -4.34 8.62 -1.90
C ASN A 453 -4.26 9.12 -3.33
N PHE A 454 -3.23 9.91 -3.67
CA PHE A 454 -2.95 10.28 -5.05
C PHE A 454 -2.62 9.06 -5.92
N THR A 455 -1.88 8.08 -5.38
CA THR A 455 -1.67 6.79 -6.05
C THR A 455 -2.99 6.08 -6.33
N ASN A 456 -3.86 5.99 -5.33
CA ASN A 456 -5.17 5.35 -5.48
C ASN A 456 -6.07 6.11 -6.47
N GLU A 457 -6.01 7.45 -6.49
CA GLU A 457 -6.72 8.28 -7.47
C GLU A 457 -6.26 7.97 -8.90
N LYS A 458 -4.95 7.77 -9.11
CA LYS A 458 -4.39 7.38 -10.41
C LYS A 458 -4.82 5.98 -10.83
N LEU A 459 -4.81 5.02 -9.91
CA LEU A 459 -5.31 3.66 -10.16
C LEU A 459 -6.80 3.68 -10.50
N GLN A 460 -7.59 4.46 -9.77
CA GLN A 460 -9.02 4.64 -10.05
C GLN A 460 -9.25 5.29 -11.41
N GLN A 461 -8.45 6.27 -11.80
CA GLN A 461 -8.61 6.88 -13.11
C GLN A 461 -8.23 5.93 -14.23
N HIS A 462 -7.18 5.13 -14.03
CA HIS A 462 -6.82 4.11 -14.99
C HIS A 462 -7.92 3.05 -15.13
N PHE A 463 -8.55 2.65 -14.02
CA PHE A 463 -9.74 1.82 -14.03
C PHE A 463 -10.87 2.46 -14.83
N ASN A 464 -11.20 3.73 -14.56
CA ASN A 464 -12.28 4.44 -15.25
C ASN A 464 -12.02 4.55 -16.76
N GLN A 465 -10.76 4.81 -17.15
CA GLN A 465 -10.34 4.85 -18.55
C GLN A 465 -10.56 3.51 -19.23
N ASN A 466 -10.15 2.40 -18.60
CA ASN A 466 -10.25 1.08 -19.20
C ASN A 466 -11.68 0.56 -19.25
N VAL A 467 -12.44 0.71 -18.16
CA VAL A 467 -13.78 0.12 -18.03
C VAL A 467 -14.86 0.94 -18.72
N PHE A 468 -14.73 2.27 -18.76
CA PHE A 468 -15.77 3.13 -19.33
C PHE A 468 -15.34 3.82 -20.61
N LYS A 469 -14.17 4.47 -20.63
CA LYS A 469 -13.79 5.30 -21.79
C LYS A 469 -13.45 4.45 -23.01
N MET A 470 -12.58 3.45 -22.85
CA MET A 470 -12.17 2.58 -23.97
C MET A 470 -13.30 1.69 -24.47
N GLU A 471 -14.16 1.16 -23.60
CA GLU A 471 -15.36 0.39 -24.02
C GLU A 471 -16.33 1.25 -24.85
N GLN A 472 -16.58 2.49 -24.43
CA GLN A 472 -17.44 3.40 -25.20
C GLN A 472 -16.80 3.83 -26.52
N GLU A 473 -15.48 3.99 -26.57
CA GLU A 473 -14.75 4.21 -27.83
C GLU A 473 -14.84 3.01 -28.77
N GLU A 474 -14.86 1.77 -28.24
CA GLU A 474 -15.09 0.55 -29.02
C GLU A 474 -16.50 0.51 -29.60
N TYR A 475 -17.54 0.77 -28.79
CA TYR A 475 -18.93 0.81 -29.29
C TYR A 475 -19.11 1.84 -30.42
N ASN A 476 -18.49 3.01 -30.28
CA ASN A 476 -18.48 4.02 -31.34
C ASN A 476 -17.75 3.53 -32.61
N ARG A 477 -16.63 2.82 -32.45
CA ARG A 477 -15.86 2.26 -33.57
C ARG A 477 -16.62 1.16 -34.30
N GLU A 478 -17.31 0.30 -33.55
CA GLU A 478 -18.17 -0.75 -34.07
C GLU A 478 -19.54 -0.24 -34.56
N GLN A 479 -19.81 1.07 -34.46
CA GLN A 479 -21.06 1.71 -34.86
C GLN A 479 -22.28 1.13 -34.13
N ILE A 480 -22.10 0.71 -32.87
CA ILE A 480 -23.18 0.24 -32.01
C ILE A 480 -23.94 1.45 -31.47
N ASP A 481 -25.25 1.51 -31.72
CA ASP A 481 -26.12 2.56 -31.18
C ASP A 481 -26.28 2.37 -29.67
N TRP A 482 -25.39 3.02 -28.91
CA TRP A 482 -25.32 2.96 -27.46
C TRP A 482 -25.40 4.35 -26.84
N SER A 483 -26.23 4.51 -25.81
CA SER A 483 -26.29 5.76 -25.05
C SER A 483 -25.10 5.87 -24.10
N TYR A 484 -24.35 6.97 -24.21
CA TYR A 484 -23.20 7.25 -23.34
C TYR A 484 -23.57 7.07 -21.86
N ILE A 485 -22.76 6.30 -21.13
CA ILE A 485 -22.98 6.06 -19.70
C ILE A 485 -22.28 7.19 -18.96
N GLU A 486 -23.05 7.98 -18.21
CA GLU A 486 -22.50 8.92 -17.26
C GLU A 486 -21.87 8.17 -16.09
N PHE A 487 -20.58 8.43 -15.83
CA PHE A 487 -19.85 7.92 -14.67
C PHE A 487 -19.12 9.06 -13.98
N VAL A 488 -18.74 8.84 -12.72
CA VAL A 488 -17.99 9.82 -11.94
C VAL A 488 -16.50 9.72 -12.30
N ASP A 489 -16.06 10.60 -13.20
CA ASP A 489 -14.64 10.79 -13.49
C ASP A 489 -13.95 11.51 -12.32
N ASN A 490 -12.67 11.20 -12.11
CA ASN A 490 -11.81 11.76 -11.07
C ASN A 490 -10.59 12.50 -11.63
N GLN A 491 -10.56 12.78 -12.94
CA GLN A 491 -9.52 13.58 -13.58
C GLN A 491 -9.38 14.98 -12.97
N ASP A 492 -10.47 15.56 -12.48
CA ASP A 492 -10.47 16.87 -11.80
C ASP A 492 -9.64 16.86 -10.51
N VAL A 493 -9.68 15.77 -9.74
CA VAL A 493 -8.88 15.56 -8.53
C VAL A 493 -7.41 15.31 -8.90
N LEU A 494 -7.15 14.53 -9.95
CA LEU A 494 -5.78 14.33 -10.45
C LEU A 494 -5.16 15.64 -10.92
N ASP A 495 -5.90 16.42 -11.71
CA ASP A 495 -5.49 17.73 -12.20
C ASP A 495 -5.21 18.69 -11.03
N LEU A 496 -6.09 18.68 -10.02
CA LEU A 496 -5.90 19.44 -8.77
C LEU A 496 -4.58 19.07 -8.08
N ILE A 497 -4.15 17.81 -8.12
CA ILE A 497 -2.93 17.37 -7.44
C ILE A 497 -1.68 17.61 -8.33
N GLU A 498 -1.73 17.34 -9.63
CA GLU A 498 -0.50 17.19 -10.45
C GLU A 498 -0.34 18.15 -11.65
N LYS A 499 -1.40 18.86 -12.08
CA LYS A 499 -1.37 19.62 -13.33
C LYS A 499 -0.40 20.80 -13.22
N LYS A 500 0.30 21.12 -14.31
CA LYS A 500 1.18 22.31 -14.37
C LYS A 500 0.60 23.37 -15.32
N PRO A 501 0.68 24.67 -14.99
CA PRO A 501 0.94 25.24 -13.65
C PRO A 501 -0.31 25.10 -12.77
N GLY A 502 -0.18 24.87 -11.45
CA GLY A 502 -1.33 25.00 -10.52
C GLY A 502 -1.84 23.77 -9.76
N GLY A 503 -1.24 22.58 -9.88
CA GLY A 503 -1.59 21.43 -9.05
C GLY A 503 -0.93 21.49 -7.66
N ILE A 504 -1.52 20.92 -6.61
CA ILE A 504 -1.01 20.92 -5.21
C ILE A 504 0.47 20.51 -5.13
N ILE A 505 0.92 19.55 -5.93
CA ILE A 505 2.33 19.14 -5.98
C ILE A 505 3.25 20.28 -6.50
N ALA A 506 2.77 21.07 -7.46
CA ALA A 506 3.48 22.24 -7.99
C ALA A 506 3.25 23.50 -7.15
N LEU A 507 2.12 23.56 -6.44
CA LEU A 507 1.64 24.66 -5.59
C LEU A 507 1.99 24.51 -4.12
N LEU A 508 2.72 23.45 -3.74
CA LEU A 508 3.56 23.51 -2.55
C LEU A 508 4.50 24.73 -2.59
N ASP A 509 4.64 25.40 -3.74
CA ASP A 509 5.27 26.71 -3.87
C ASP A 509 4.31 27.94 -3.81
N GLU A 510 3.00 27.89 -4.15
CA GLU A 510 2.02 29.02 -4.05
C GLU A 510 0.52 28.54 -4.02
N ALA A 511 -0.47 29.25 -3.44
CA ALA A 511 -1.82 28.71 -3.10
C ALA A 511 -2.97 28.88 -4.15
N TRP A 512 -4.02 28.00 -4.13
CA TRP A 512 -5.19 28.02 -5.06
C TRP A 512 -6.55 27.56 -4.44
N ASN A 513 -7.67 27.79 -5.16
CA ASN A 513 -9.08 27.54 -4.78
C ASN A 513 -9.84 26.65 -5.83
N ASN A 514 -10.36 25.45 -5.45
CA ASN A 514 -11.07 24.49 -6.33
C ASN A 514 -12.31 23.89 -5.61
N LYS A 515 -13.37 23.49 -6.34
CA LYS A 515 -14.60 22.86 -5.77
C LYS A 515 -14.35 21.56 -4.98
N ARG A 516 -13.34 20.76 -5.36
CA ARG A 516 -12.93 19.54 -4.63
C ARG A 516 -11.96 19.82 -3.48
N PHE A 517 -11.60 21.09 -3.28
CA PHE A 517 -10.66 21.55 -2.27
C PHE A 517 -11.39 22.44 -1.27
N CYS A 518 -11.31 22.13 0.02
CA CYS A 518 -11.89 22.93 1.08
C CYS A 518 -10.83 23.28 2.11
N LYS A 519 -10.80 24.54 2.57
CA LYS A 519 -9.99 24.94 3.72
C LYS A 519 -10.87 24.91 4.98
N PRO A 520 -10.54 24.09 5.99
CA PRO A 520 -11.28 24.08 7.25
C PRO A 520 -11.30 25.46 7.90
N LYS A 521 -12.48 25.95 8.31
CA LYS A 521 -12.65 27.32 8.87
C LYS A 521 -11.80 27.60 10.12
N LEU A 522 -11.52 26.57 10.91
CA LEU A 522 -10.84 26.68 12.21
C LEU A 522 -9.34 26.33 12.14
N SER A 523 -8.85 25.72 11.05
CA SER A 523 -7.45 25.32 10.93
C SER A 523 -6.71 26.19 9.91
N ARG A 524 -5.55 26.72 10.31
CA ARG A 524 -4.68 27.50 9.42
C ARG A 524 -3.77 26.61 8.57
N THR A 525 -3.51 25.38 9.01
CA THR A 525 -2.50 24.45 8.47
C THR A 525 -3.12 23.14 8.00
N ALA A 526 -4.40 23.16 7.62
CA ALA A 526 -5.06 22.00 7.06
C ALA A 526 -5.81 22.35 5.77
N PHE A 527 -6.00 21.33 4.94
CA PHE A 527 -6.86 21.38 3.76
C PHE A 527 -7.55 20.04 3.56
N THR A 528 -8.69 20.05 2.89
CA THR A 528 -9.52 18.88 2.63
C THR A 528 -9.62 18.68 1.12
N ILE A 529 -9.40 17.45 0.66
CA ILE A 529 -9.65 17.03 -0.72
C ILE A 529 -10.80 16.04 -0.73
N GLN A 530 -11.77 16.26 -1.62
CA GLN A 530 -12.80 15.28 -1.96
C GLN A 530 -12.24 14.29 -2.99
N HIS A 531 -11.75 13.15 -2.52
CA HIS A 531 -11.29 12.04 -3.37
C HIS A 531 -12.47 11.18 -3.84
N TYR A 532 -12.21 10.24 -4.77
CA TYR A 532 -13.22 9.26 -5.22
C TYR A 532 -13.80 8.44 -4.05
N ALA A 533 -12.99 8.12 -3.04
CA ALA A 533 -13.39 7.32 -1.89
C ALA A 533 -13.95 8.15 -0.70
N GLY A 534 -13.99 9.48 -0.82
CA GLY A 534 -14.52 10.36 0.22
C GLY A 534 -13.62 11.57 0.55
N GLU A 535 -14.06 12.38 1.51
CA GLU A 535 -13.31 13.54 1.98
C GLU A 535 -12.14 13.11 2.89
N VAL A 536 -10.97 13.69 2.64
CA VAL A 536 -9.79 13.51 3.49
C VAL A 536 -9.20 14.86 3.84
N THR A 537 -9.03 15.12 5.13
CA THR A 537 -8.38 16.34 5.65
C THR A 537 -6.93 16.06 5.98
N TYR A 538 -6.02 16.79 5.33
CA TYR A 538 -4.58 16.73 5.49
C TYR A 538 -4.06 17.88 6.35
N GLN A 539 -3.11 17.58 7.23
CA GLN A 539 -2.33 18.59 7.95
C GLN A 539 -1.09 18.93 7.13
N SER A 540 -0.98 20.18 6.66
CA SER A 540 0.13 20.65 5.84
C SER A 540 1.40 20.95 6.62
N ASP A 541 1.35 20.87 7.96
CA ASP A 541 2.52 21.03 8.81
C ASP A 541 3.61 20.01 8.39
N GLN A 542 4.79 20.52 8.00
CA GLN A 542 5.93 19.76 7.47
C GLN A 542 5.81 19.21 6.04
N PHE A 543 4.78 19.54 5.25
CA PHE A 543 4.68 19.07 3.85
C PHE A 543 5.91 19.46 3.02
N LEU A 544 6.40 20.68 3.19
CA LEU A 544 7.60 21.16 2.50
C LEU A 544 8.84 20.35 2.87
N ASP A 545 9.07 20.14 4.17
CA ASP A 545 10.23 19.39 4.66
C ASP A 545 10.16 17.92 4.25
N LYS A 546 8.96 17.35 4.22
CA LYS A 546 8.73 15.97 3.75
C LYS A 546 8.91 15.83 2.24
N ASN A 547 8.50 16.82 1.44
CA ASN A 547 8.62 16.77 -0.02
C ASN A 547 10.04 17.09 -0.52
N ARG A 548 10.77 17.92 0.24
CA ARG A 548 12.18 18.27 0.02
C ARG A 548 13.06 17.10 0.50
N ASP A 549 13.20 16.08 -0.36
CA ASP A 549 14.13 14.94 -0.17
C ASP A 549 15.60 15.40 -0.30
N TYR A 550 16.02 16.41 0.48
CA TYR A 550 17.41 16.87 0.47
C TYR A 550 18.27 15.78 1.10
N VAL A 551 19.09 15.14 0.26
CA VAL A 551 20.26 14.42 0.73
C VAL A 551 21.20 15.47 1.31
N VAL A 552 21.32 15.50 2.63
CA VAL A 552 22.30 16.33 3.33
C VAL A 552 23.67 15.79 2.95
N VAL A 553 24.46 16.59 2.24
CA VAL A 553 25.75 16.16 1.68
C VAL A 553 26.67 15.65 2.79
N GLU A 554 26.64 16.28 3.95
CA GLU A 554 27.40 15.88 5.14
C GLU A 554 27.01 14.49 5.65
N HIS A 555 25.74 14.08 5.52
CA HIS A 555 25.31 12.72 5.86
C HIS A 555 25.88 11.70 4.87
N GLN A 556 25.87 12.03 3.57
CA GLN A 556 26.44 11.17 2.53
C GLN A 556 27.95 11.02 2.72
N GLU A 557 28.69 12.12 2.91
CA GLU A 557 30.14 12.13 3.15
C GLU A 557 30.50 11.30 4.39
N LEU A 558 29.76 11.46 5.48
CA LEU A 558 29.98 10.73 6.74
C LEU A 558 29.85 9.22 6.55
N LEU A 559 28.77 8.77 5.91
CA LEU A 559 28.47 7.33 5.79
C LEU A 559 29.30 6.68 4.69
N ASN A 560 29.62 7.40 3.62
CA ASN A 560 30.57 6.94 2.60
C ASN A 560 31.96 6.68 3.19
N ALA A 561 32.40 7.51 4.15
CA ALA A 561 33.67 7.37 4.85
C ALA A 561 33.66 6.31 5.99
N SER A 562 32.55 5.57 6.18
CA SER A 562 32.48 4.51 7.17
C SER A 562 33.55 3.43 6.91
N LYS A 563 34.14 2.91 7.99
CA LYS A 563 35.05 1.76 7.93
C LYS A 563 34.30 0.44 7.71
N CYS A 564 32.97 0.43 7.83
CA CYS A 564 32.15 -0.72 7.50
C CYS A 564 31.80 -0.69 6.01
N SER A 565 32.30 -1.67 5.25
CA SER A 565 32.05 -1.79 3.80
C SER A 565 30.56 -1.89 3.46
N PHE A 566 29.76 -2.52 4.33
CA PHE A 566 28.31 -2.58 4.17
C PHE A 566 27.70 -1.17 4.23
N VAL A 567 28.00 -0.40 5.28
CA VAL A 567 27.48 0.96 5.47
C VAL A 567 27.95 1.89 4.36
N SER A 568 29.23 1.88 4.00
CA SER A 568 29.73 2.72 2.90
C SER A 568 29.15 2.31 1.54
N GLY A 569 28.87 1.02 1.35
CA GLY A 569 28.17 0.50 0.16
C GLY A 569 26.71 0.95 0.03
N LEU A 570 26.02 1.24 1.15
CA LEU A 570 24.70 1.88 1.14
C LEU A 570 24.76 3.35 0.69
N PHE A 571 25.93 3.97 0.75
CA PHE A 571 26.16 5.40 0.50
C PHE A 571 27.33 5.63 -0.46
N PRO A 572 27.24 5.18 -1.73
CA PRO A 572 28.31 5.38 -2.71
C PRO A 572 28.54 6.86 -3.01
N SER A 573 29.74 7.22 -3.48
CA SER A 573 30.06 8.58 -3.88
C SER A 573 29.24 8.99 -5.10
N VAL A 574 28.61 10.17 -5.04
CA VAL A 574 27.79 10.67 -6.14
C VAL A 574 28.71 11.28 -7.19
N LEU A 575 28.79 10.68 -8.39
CA LEU A 575 29.42 11.30 -9.56
C LEU A 575 28.66 12.59 -9.93
N GLU A 576 29.37 13.68 -10.23
CA GLU A 576 28.81 15.03 -10.44
C GLU A 576 27.68 15.10 -11.48
N GLU A 577 27.62 14.17 -12.45
CA GLU A 577 26.56 14.10 -13.47
C GLU A 577 25.15 13.80 -12.90
N ASN A 578 25.05 13.18 -11.72
CA ASN A 578 23.76 12.84 -11.07
C ASN A 578 23.12 14.00 -10.27
N THR A 579 23.79 15.15 -10.15
CA THR A 579 23.25 16.30 -9.41
C THR A 579 22.00 16.92 -10.07
N LYS A 580 21.77 16.71 -11.36
CA LYS A 580 20.51 17.13 -12.03
C LYS A 580 19.31 16.24 -11.67
N ALA A 581 19.53 14.93 -11.45
CA ALA A 581 18.49 14.00 -11.01
C ALA A 581 18.16 14.15 -9.51
N SER A 582 19.17 14.52 -8.70
CA SER A 582 19.08 14.76 -7.25
C SER A 582 18.12 15.89 -6.84
N LYS A 583 17.84 16.86 -7.73
CA LYS A 583 16.93 17.99 -7.45
C LYS A 583 15.42 17.67 -7.59
N SER A 584 15.05 16.43 -7.92
CA SER A 584 13.63 16.04 -8.05
C SER A 584 12.99 15.77 -6.70
N SER A 585 11.85 16.41 -6.41
CA SER A 585 11.07 16.22 -5.17
C SER A 585 10.48 14.81 -5.08
N ILE A 586 10.12 14.35 -3.87
CA ILE A 586 9.47 13.04 -3.66
C ILE A 586 8.25 12.93 -4.57
N ALA A 587 7.41 13.96 -4.61
CA ALA A 587 6.21 13.99 -5.44
C ALA A 587 6.52 13.89 -6.96
N THR A 588 7.66 14.43 -7.41
CA THR A 588 8.08 14.34 -8.81
C THR A 588 8.59 12.94 -9.16
N ARG A 589 9.44 12.35 -8.31
CA ARG A 589 9.90 10.96 -8.50
C ARG A 589 8.73 10.00 -8.44
N PHE A 590 7.81 10.24 -7.51
CA PHE A 590 6.56 9.50 -7.39
C PHE A 590 5.75 9.51 -8.70
N LYS A 591 5.56 10.68 -9.31
CA LYS A 591 4.87 10.80 -10.61
C LYS A 591 5.56 9.99 -11.71
N VAL A 592 6.89 10.04 -11.79
CA VAL A 592 7.67 9.32 -12.79
C VAL A 592 7.57 7.81 -12.58
N SER A 593 7.78 7.32 -11.36
CA SER A 593 7.70 5.89 -11.03
C SER A 593 6.33 5.28 -11.35
N PHE A 594 5.25 6.05 -11.16
CA PHE A 594 3.91 5.57 -11.42
C PHE A 594 3.60 5.42 -12.93
N SER A 595 4.16 6.28 -13.80
CA SER A 595 3.99 6.15 -15.25
C SER A 595 4.57 4.85 -15.81
N TYR A 596 5.58 4.26 -15.15
CA TYR A 596 6.14 2.96 -15.54
C TYR A 596 5.32 1.75 -15.07
N LEU A 597 4.39 1.95 -14.13
CA LEU A 597 3.59 0.88 -13.52
C LEU A 597 2.36 0.52 -14.37
N ILE A 598 1.93 1.41 -15.27
CA ILE A 598 0.68 1.28 -16.04
C ILE A 598 0.97 0.65 -17.41
N ILE A 599 1.05 -0.69 -17.44
CA ILE A 599 0.92 -1.50 -18.67
C ILE A 599 -0.41 -2.26 -18.54
N THR A 600 -1.22 -2.28 -19.60
CA THR A 600 -2.63 -2.74 -19.64
C THR A 600 -2.97 -3.84 -18.61
N PRO A 601 -3.64 -3.49 -17.49
CA PRO A 601 -3.93 -4.41 -16.40
C PRO A 601 -5.26 -5.14 -16.55
N ALA A 602 -5.29 -6.42 -16.14
CA ALA A 602 -6.47 -7.04 -15.57
C ALA A 602 -6.64 -6.55 -14.12
N ILE A 603 -7.86 -6.18 -13.71
CA ILE A 603 -8.09 -5.51 -12.42
C ILE A 603 -8.85 -6.44 -11.47
N LEU A 604 -8.27 -6.64 -10.29
CA LEU A 604 -8.84 -7.40 -9.19
C LEU A 604 -9.19 -6.44 -8.03
N TYR A 605 -10.45 -6.45 -7.61
CA TYR A 605 -10.90 -5.68 -6.46
C TYR A 605 -11.10 -6.58 -5.24
N GLN A 606 -10.62 -6.12 -4.10
CA GLN A 606 -10.86 -6.75 -2.81
C GLN A 606 -11.63 -5.84 -1.88
N VAL A 607 -12.60 -6.43 -1.20
CA VAL A 607 -13.52 -5.71 -0.32
C VAL A 607 -13.39 -6.27 1.09
N ASP A 608 -13.14 -5.38 2.05
CA ASP A 608 -13.31 -5.68 3.48
C ASP A 608 -14.80 -5.49 3.84
N TRP A 609 -15.52 -6.60 3.92
CA TRP A 609 -16.97 -6.62 4.11
C TRP A 609 -17.41 -6.05 5.47
N ARG A 610 -16.54 -6.11 6.48
CA ARG A 610 -16.86 -5.64 7.83
C ARG A 610 -17.14 -4.15 7.84
N LYS A 611 -16.47 -3.29 7.06
CA LYS A 611 -16.64 -1.83 7.21
C LYS A 611 -17.81 -1.18 6.47
N LYS A 612 -18.20 -1.69 5.29
CA LYS A 612 -19.35 -1.12 4.56
C LYS A 612 -20.69 -1.41 5.23
N ILE A 613 -20.71 -2.42 6.10
CA ILE A 613 -21.89 -2.87 6.83
C ILE A 613 -21.79 -2.49 8.32
N LEU A 614 -20.63 -2.56 9.00
CA LEU A 614 -20.54 -2.22 10.44
C LEU A 614 -20.72 -0.72 10.79
N THR A 615 -20.67 0.21 9.84
CA THR A 615 -21.08 1.60 10.16
C THR A 615 -22.59 1.76 10.27
N LYS A 616 -23.38 0.75 9.86
CA LYS A 616 -24.84 0.81 9.88
C LYS A 616 -25.55 -0.53 10.16
N VAL A 617 -24.86 -1.64 10.52
CA VAL A 617 -25.50 -2.95 10.71
C VAL A 617 -24.99 -3.77 11.89
N PRO A 618 -25.83 -4.13 12.89
CA PRO A 618 -25.41 -4.78 14.12
C PRO A 618 -25.40 -6.32 14.07
N PHE A 619 -25.47 -6.96 12.89
CA PHE A 619 -25.69 -8.40 12.80
C PHE A 619 -24.46 -9.31 12.97
N PHE A 620 -23.26 -8.76 13.12
CA PHE A 620 -22.02 -9.57 13.25
C PHE A 620 -21.28 -9.34 14.57
N SER A 621 -22.02 -9.37 15.68
CA SER A 621 -21.44 -9.49 17.03
C SER A 621 -21.82 -10.83 17.67
N THR A 622 -21.15 -11.89 17.21
CA THR A 622 -20.89 -13.11 17.99
C THR A 622 -19.59 -13.71 17.53
#